data_AF-A0A838IX59-F1
#
_entry.id   AF-A0A838IX59-F1
#
_cell.length_a   1.000
_cell.length_b   1.000
_cell.length_c   1.000
_cell.angle_alpha   90.00
_cell.angle_beta   90.00
_cell.angle_gamma   90.00
#
_symmetry.space_group_name_H-M   'P 1'
#
loop_
_entity.id
_entity.type
_entity.pdbx_description
1 polymer ?
#
loop_
_entity_poly.entity_id
_entity_poly.type
_entity_poly.pdbx_seq_one_letter_code
_entity_poly.pdbx_strand_id
1 'polypeptide(L)'
;MPSNDVAALIAAAGLGERLGLGAKAFVELDGRSLVDWAIDALAGEVDEVVVAVAAEHVERVRGAHRTVRVIAGGATRQATVASLVRATSCRIVLVHDAARPFLDAATVRACLAAARAHGAASVAMRVADTLIDAESGAVVERERLRAVQTPQAFLRTVLLAAHAAAERDGAEATDDAGLVRRSGRRVALVEGGAHLFKITDPTDLELARAYAASSTAAAARRAGAPTDGVLRARAPAKLNLGLRIVGRRSDGFHEVETTMVTLDLHDELTLRVAGADDVLESLRSGDPAIDRAPLPLGPENLVRRAIDAYRRAASETSTISVPPLAGRLRKHVPLASGLGGGSSDAAATLRLLARTWPAGLDLHTIASAIGSDVPFFLRGGWARATGRGERLDPLDQQALTAVLVNPGVGVSAADAYAWWSAAGDRSAADGEPWRGFDLRNDLEPGVAAHVPAVRELLEWLRSVAPGPVAMSGSGATCYAIVADEAAAQALAERARSDRGWWARVVHDAPPDDLSRPW
;
A
#
# COMPACT_ATOMS: atom_id res chain seq x y z
N MET A 1 25.72 1.41 -20.03
CA MET A 1 24.96 2.63 -19.69
C MET A 1 23.61 2.50 -20.37
N PRO A 2 22.47 2.68 -19.67
CA PRO A 2 21.18 2.75 -20.37
C PRO A 2 21.25 3.92 -21.37
N SER A 3 20.86 3.65 -22.62
CA SER A 3 20.94 4.61 -23.71
C SER A 3 19.81 5.64 -23.56
N ASN A 4 20.14 6.93 -23.38
CA ASN A 4 19.20 8.06 -23.49
C ASN A 4 18.60 8.12 -24.91
N ASP A 5 17.55 7.36 -25.19
CA ASP A 5 17.07 7.12 -26.56
C ASP A 5 15.54 7.26 -26.72
N VAL A 6 14.78 7.34 -25.63
CA VAL A 6 13.31 7.36 -25.63
C VAL A 6 12.76 8.57 -24.89
N ALA A 7 11.86 9.33 -25.54
CA ALA A 7 11.10 10.41 -24.92
C ALA A 7 9.59 10.11 -24.88
N ALA A 8 8.96 10.34 -23.73
CA ALA A 8 7.51 10.42 -23.60
C ALA A 8 7.01 11.84 -23.89
N LEU A 9 5.98 11.95 -24.71
CA LEU A 9 5.36 13.19 -25.17
C LEU A 9 3.90 13.22 -24.70
N ILE A 10 3.60 14.01 -23.69
CA ILE A 10 2.27 14.06 -23.07
C ILE A 10 1.51 15.28 -23.59
N ALA A 11 0.43 15.03 -24.34
CA ALA A 11 -0.47 16.06 -24.83
C ALA A 11 -1.54 16.39 -23.78
N ALA A 12 -1.47 17.60 -23.20
CA ALA A 12 -2.29 18.05 -22.09
C ALA A 12 -2.85 19.49 -22.26
N ALA A 13 -2.78 20.06 -23.48
CA ALA A 13 -3.18 21.44 -23.75
C ALA A 13 -4.67 21.66 -24.09
N GLY A 14 -5.50 20.60 -24.08
CA GLY A 14 -6.92 20.70 -24.49
C GLY A 14 -7.83 21.33 -23.42
N LEU A 15 -8.76 22.19 -23.86
CA LEU A 15 -9.62 23.02 -22.99
C LEU A 15 -10.76 22.29 -22.25
N GLY A 16 -10.94 20.97 -22.42
CA GLY A 16 -11.81 20.18 -21.52
C GLY A 16 -13.30 20.52 -21.51
N GLU A 17 -13.82 21.24 -22.52
CA GLU A 17 -15.16 21.84 -22.55
C GLU A 17 -16.30 20.84 -22.22
N ARG A 18 -16.19 19.58 -22.67
CA ARG A 18 -17.19 18.52 -22.42
C ARG A 18 -17.26 18.02 -20.98
N LEU A 19 -16.20 18.21 -20.19
CA LEU A 19 -16.16 17.81 -18.78
C LEU A 19 -16.73 18.88 -17.84
N GLY A 20 -16.79 20.15 -18.27
CA GLY A 20 -17.34 21.25 -17.47
C GLY A 20 -16.57 21.59 -16.18
N LEU A 21 -15.41 20.96 -15.93
CA LEU A 21 -14.63 21.07 -14.69
C LEU A 21 -13.31 21.85 -14.88
N GLY A 22 -13.21 22.68 -15.92
CA GLY A 22 -12.01 23.43 -16.27
C GLY A 22 -11.04 22.66 -17.16
N ALA A 23 -9.76 23.08 -17.17
CA ALA A 23 -8.74 22.48 -18.02
C ALA A 23 -8.57 20.98 -17.71
N LYS A 24 -8.88 20.14 -18.69
CA LYS A 24 -8.97 18.67 -18.55
C LYS A 24 -7.77 18.01 -17.90
N ALA A 25 -6.58 18.50 -18.22
CA ALA A 25 -5.32 18.00 -17.66
C ALA A 25 -5.23 18.14 -16.13
N PHE A 26 -5.94 19.11 -15.55
CA PHE A 26 -5.92 19.45 -14.13
C PHE A 26 -7.13 18.92 -13.36
N VAL A 27 -8.02 18.16 -14.01
CA VAL A 27 -9.10 17.44 -13.31
C VAL A 27 -8.45 16.49 -12.31
N GLU A 28 -8.94 16.53 -11.08
CA GLU A 28 -8.41 15.70 -10.00
C GLU A 28 -9.08 14.32 -9.97
N LEU A 29 -8.21 13.32 -9.84
CA LEU A 29 -8.54 11.92 -9.64
C LEU A 29 -7.72 11.45 -8.43
N ASP A 30 -8.40 11.15 -7.33
CA ASP A 30 -7.79 10.71 -6.06
C ASP A 30 -6.72 11.69 -5.52
N GLY A 31 -7.07 12.98 -5.47
CA GLY A 31 -6.18 14.05 -4.97
C GLY A 31 -5.01 14.41 -5.89
N ARG A 32 -4.96 13.86 -7.12
CA ARG A 32 -3.89 14.09 -8.10
C ARG A 32 -4.45 14.50 -9.45
N SER A 33 -3.77 15.37 -10.18
CA SER A 33 -4.26 15.78 -11.51
C SER A 33 -4.01 14.71 -12.58
N LEU A 34 -4.85 14.67 -13.62
CA LEU A 34 -4.66 13.71 -14.73
C LEU A 34 -3.29 13.82 -15.41
N VAL A 35 -2.71 15.02 -15.48
CA VAL A 35 -1.34 15.20 -15.99
C VAL A 35 -0.30 14.58 -15.06
N ASP A 36 -0.47 14.64 -13.74
CA ASP A 36 0.43 13.97 -12.78
C ASP A 36 0.38 12.45 -12.94
N TRP A 37 -0.83 11.88 -13.08
CA TRP A 37 -1.01 10.45 -13.35
C TRP A 37 -0.26 10.00 -14.62
N ALA A 38 -0.36 10.79 -15.69
CA ALA A 38 0.30 10.48 -16.96
C ALA A 38 1.84 10.61 -16.89
N ILE A 39 2.35 11.63 -16.17
CA ILE A 39 3.79 11.81 -15.96
C ILE A 39 4.35 10.61 -15.19
N ASP A 40 3.74 10.24 -14.06
CA ASP A 40 4.20 9.15 -13.21
C ASP A 40 4.23 7.80 -13.94
N ALA A 41 3.18 7.52 -14.73
CA ALA A 41 3.09 6.26 -15.49
C ALA A 41 4.23 6.10 -16.52
N LEU A 42 4.87 7.20 -16.93
CA LEU A 42 5.89 7.21 -17.98
C LEU A 42 7.30 7.49 -17.45
N ALA A 43 7.44 8.24 -16.34
CA ALA A 43 8.74 8.67 -15.81
C ALA A 43 9.72 7.53 -15.52
N GLY A 44 9.22 6.34 -15.14
CA GLY A 44 10.05 5.15 -14.89
C GLY A 44 10.36 4.31 -16.14
N GLU A 45 9.77 4.62 -17.29
CA GLU A 45 9.80 3.80 -18.50
C GLU A 45 10.54 4.46 -19.69
N VAL A 46 10.91 5.75 -19.56
CA VAL A 46 11.58 6.54 -20.61
C VAL A 46 12.72 7.39 -20.05
N ASP A 47 13.57 7.92 -20.93
CA ASP A 47 14.74 8.73 -20.55
C ASP A 47 14.39 10.23 -20.40
N GLU A 48 13.37 10.70 -21.14
CA GLU A 48 12.91 12.09 -21.12
C GLU A 48 11.38 12.14 -21.11
N VAL A 49 10.80 13.01 -20.27
CA VAL A 49 9.37 13.33 -20.32
C VAL A 49 9.20 14.78 -20.75
N VAL A 50 8.42 14.98 -21.81
CA VAL A 50 8.03 16.31 -22.33
C VAL A 50 6.52 16.44 -22.26
N VAL A 51 6.03 17.50 -21.62
CA VAL A 51 4.60 17.76 -21.42
C VAL A 51 4.22 19.08 -22.07
N ALA A 52 3.13 19.08 -22.83
CA ALA A 52 2.57 20.30 -23.39
C ALA A 52 1.23 20.62 -22.76
N VAL A 53 1.13 21.78 -22.10
CA VAL A 53 -0.08 22.32 -21.46
C VAL A 53 -0.46 23.67 -22.06
N ALA A 54 -1.64 24.19 -21.71
CA ALA A 54 -2.00 25.56 -22.04
C ALA A 54 -0.96 26.55 -21.48
N ALA A 55 -0.73 27.66 -22.17
CA ALA A 55 0.39 28.57 -21.91
C ALA A 55 0.38 29.11 -20.46
N GLU A 56 -0.81 29.42 -19.94
CA GLU A 56 -1.06 29.88 -18.57
C GLU A 56 -0.75 28.84 -17.49
N HIS A 57 -0.59 27.57 -17.85
CA HIS A 57 -0.33 26.47 -16.92
C HIS A 57 1.10 25.95 -16.96
N VAL A 58 1.97 26.49 -17.84
CA VAL A 58 3.36 26.04 -18.00
C VAL A 58 4.14 26.16 -16.69
N GLU A 59 4.08 27.32 -16.01
CA GLU A 59 4.83 27.53 -14.77
C GLU A 59 4.27 26.67 -13.62
N ARG A 60 2.96 26.41 -13.59
CA ARG A 60 2.33 25.54 -12.59
C ARG A 60 2.91 24.12 -12.66
N VAL A 61 2.96 23.53 -13.86
CA VAL A 61 3.49 22.17 -14.03
C VAL A 61 4.99 22.12 -13.81
N ARG A 62 5.74 23.14 -14.28
CA ARG A 62 7.19 23.21 -14.07
C ARG A 62 7.56 23.33 -12.59
N GLY A 63 6.76 24.06 -11.80
CA GLY A 63 6.92 24.17 -10.35
C GLY A 63 6.71 22.84 -9.62
N ALA A 64 5.76 22.02 -10.08
CA ALA A 64 5.45 20.70 -9.50
C ALA A 64 6.42 19.59 -9.96
N HIS A 65 6.90 19.63 -11.21
CA HIS A 65 7.71 18.57 -11.83
C HIS A 65 9.03 19.11 -12.35
N ARG A 66 10.04 19.20 -11.47
CA ARG A 66 11.34 19.82 -11.79
C ARG A 66 12.18 19.06 -12.83
N THR A 67 11.93 17.77 -12.99
CA THR A 67 12.67 16.87 -13.90
C THR A 67 12.02 16.74 -15.28
N VAL A 68 10.82 17.32 -15.46
CA VAL A 68 10.02 17.20 -16.69
C VAL A 68 10.17 18.47 -17.53
N ARG A 69 10.35 18.32 -18.85
CA ARG A 69 10.35 19.45 -19.77
C ARG A 69 8.92 19.87 -20.06
N VAL A 70 8.56 21.09 -19.70
CA VAL A 70 7.21 21.64 -19.93
C VAL A 70 7.24 22.73 -21.00
N ILE A 71 6.42 22.58 -22.03
CA ILE A 71 6.23 23.54 -23.12
C ILE A 71 4.77 23.98 -23.24
N ALA A 72 4.52 25.09 -23.94
CA ALA A 72 3.17 25.48 -24.32
C ALA A 72 2.67 24.61 -25.49
N GLY A 73 1.41 24.18 -25.44
CA GLY A 73 0.72 23.49 -26.53
C GLY A 73 0.33 24.43 -27.68
N GLY A 74 -0.07 23.82 -28.81
CA GLY A 74 -0.59 24.53 -29.97
C GLY A 74 -2.13 24.62 -29.97
N ALA A 75 -2.70 25.32 -30.96
CA ALA A 75 -4.15 25.51 -31.09
C ALA A 75 -4.95 24.20 -31.29
N THR A 76 -4.31 23.15 -31.83
CA THR A 76 -4.91 21.83 -32.03
C THR A 76 -4.09 20.74 -31.33
N ARG A 77 -4.68 19.56 -31.13
CA ARG A 77 -3.95 18.38 -30.63
C ARG A 77 -2.77 18.05 -31.55
N GLN A 78 -2.98 18.08 -32.87
CA GLN A 78 -1.95 17.81 -33.87
C GLN A 78 -0.79 18.82 -33.78
N ALA A 79 -1.09 20.12 -33.64
CA ALA A 79 -0.06 21.15 -33.46
C ALA A 79 0.70 20.98 -32.14
N THR A 80 0.00 20.61 -31.06
CA THR A 80 0.61 20.31 -29.76
C THR A 80 1.60 19.16 -29.84
N VAL A 81 1.22 18.04 -30.48
CA VAL A 81 2.13 16.89 -30.65
C VAL A 81 3.30 17.26 -31.55
N ALA A 82 3.09 18.02 -32.63
CA ALA A 82 4.19 18.47 -33.49
C ALA A 82 5.24 19.30 -32.71
N SER A 83 4.81 20.17 -31.80
CA SER A 83 5.70 20.92 -30.90
C SER A 83 6.45 20.01 -29.93
N LEU A 84 5.75 19.02 -29.34
CA LEU A 84 6.35 18.02 -28.44
C LEU A 84 7.47 17.22 -29.13
N VAL A 85 7.23 16.74 -30.36
CA VAL A 85 8.23 15.94 -31.11
C VAL A 85 9.47 16.78 -31.47
N ARG A 86 9.29 18.07 -31.76
CA ARG A 86 10.40 19.01 -32.01
C ARG A 86 11.18 19.34 -30.74
N ALA A 87 10.55 19.27 -29.57
CA ALA A 87 11.14 19.62 -28.28
C ALA A 87 12.07 18.55 -27.69
N THR A 88 12.21 17.37 -28.31
CA THR A 88 13.15 16.32 -27.90
C THR A 88 14.12 15.96 -29.02
N SER A 89 15.29 15.43 -28.66
CA SER A 89 16.27 14.83 -29.58
C SER A 89 16.31 13.30 -29.53
N CYS A 90 15.54 12.66 -28.63
CA CYS A 90 15.47 11.20 -28.52
C CYS A 90 15.04 10.56 -29.84
N ARG A 91 15.62 9.40 -30.16
CA ARG A 91 15.36 8.70 -31.43
C ARG A 91 13.96 8.15 -31.51
N ILE A 92 13.40 7.72 -30.37
CA ILE A 92 12.06 7.17 -30.26
C ILE A 92 11.22 8.10 -29.41
N VAL A 93 9.99 8.34 -29.86
CA VAL A 93 9.00 9.15 -29.15
C VAL A 93 7.75 8.33 -28.88
N LEU A 94 7.21 8.45 -27.68
CA LEU A 94 5.97 7.83 -27.24
C LEU A 94 4.96 8.92 -26.92
N VAL A 95 3.92 9.05 -27.72
CA VAL A 95 2.86 10.03 -27.55
C VAL A 95 1.75 9.45 -26.67
N HIS A 96 1.38 10.17 -25.62
CA HIS A 96 0.32 9.80 -24.69
C HIS A 96 -0.67 10.93 -24.42
N ASP A 97 -1.94 10.57 -24.22
CA ASP A 97 -2.98 11.54 -23.86
C ASP A 97 -3.08 11.58 -22.33
N ALA A 98 -2.96 12.77 -21.71
CA ALA A 98 -3.10 12.91 -20.25
C ALA A 98 -4.46 12.41 -19.73
N ALA A 99 -5.49 12.40 -20.59
CA ALA A 99 -6.83 11.92 -20.28
C ALA A 99 -6.96 10.39 -20.14
N ARG A 100 -5.86 9.62 -20.26
CA ARG A 100 -5.80 8.17 -20.04
C ARG A 100 -4.87 7.86 -18.85
N PRO A 101 -5.32 8.02 -17.60
CA PRO A 101 -4.44 8.00 -16.43
C PRO A 101 -3.92 6.61 -16.05
N PHE A 102 -4.55 5.52 -16.51
CA PHE A 102 -4.26 4.16 -16.07
C PHE A 102 -3.30 3.39 -16.99
N LEU A 103 -2.32 4.06 -17.56
CA LEU A 103 -1.32 3.44 -18.42
C LEU A 103 -0.38 2.52 -17.61
N ASP A 104 -0.23 1.27 -18.04
CA ASP A 104 0.69 0.31 -17.41
C ASP A 104 2.02 0.14 -18.18
N ALA A 105 3.06 -0.21 -17.43
CA ALA A 105 4.42 -0.42 -17.94
C ALA A 105 4.51 -1.50 -19.03
N ALA A 106 3.71 -2.58 -18.94
CA ALA A 106 3.76 -3.65 -19.93
C ALA A 106 3.30 -3.15 -21.30
N THR A 107 2.23 -2.37 -21.34
CA THR A 107 1.72 -1.69 -22.53
C THR A 107 2.76 -0.72 -23.11
N VAL A 108 3.40 0.09 -22.24
CA VAL A 108 4.47 1.01 -22.65
C VAL A 108 5.63 0.26 -23.33
N ARG A 109 6.16 -0.77 -22.67
CA ARG A 109 7.28 -1.58 -23.18
C ARG A 109 6.94 -2.29 -24.48
N ALA A 110 5.74 -2.85 -24.59
CA ALA A 110 5.26 -3.50 -25.82
C ALA A 110 5.14 -2.51 -26.98
N CYS A 111 4.59 -1.33 -26.73
CA CYS A 111 4.48 -0.26 -27.73
C CYS A 111 5.87 0.21 -28.20
N LEU A 112 6.80 0.44 -27.28
CA LEU A 112 8.18 0.82 -27.60
C LEU A 112 8.92 -0.28 -28.37
N ALA A 113 8.77 -1.55 -27.99
CA ALA A 113 9.37 -2.68 -28.69
C ALA A 113 8.85 -2.80 -30.13
N ALA A 114 7.54 -2.66 -30.33
CA ALA A 114 6.93 -2.66 -31.65
C ALA A 114 7.41 -1.47 -32.51
N ALA A 115 7.54 -0.28 -31.93
CA ALA A 115 8.07 0.89 -32.64
C ALA A 115 9.55 0.71 -33.02
N ARG A 116 10.37 0.08 -32.18
CA ARG A 116 11.75 -0.28 -32.51
C ARG A 116 11.83 -1.23 -33.71
N ALA A 117 10.92 -2.20 -33.78
CA ALA A 117 10.89 -3.20 -34.85
C ALA A 117 10.29 -2.68 -36.16
N HIS A 118 9.23 -1.86 -36.09
CA HIS A 118 8.41 -1.50 -37.25
C HIS A 118 8.45 -0.02 -37.61
N GLY A 119 9.11 0.82 -36.82
CA GLY A 119 9.20 2.27 -37.00
C GLY A 119 8.00 3.06 -36.47
N ALA A 120 6.84 2.43 -36.33
CA ALA A 120 5.63 3.01 -35.78
C ALA A 120 4.72 1.94 -35.16
N ALA A 121 4.17 2.22 -33.99
CA ALA A 121 3.25 1.35 -33.28
C ALA A 121 2.12 2.14 -32.60
N SER A 122 0.95 1.55 -32.52
CA SER A 122 -0.21 2.09 -31.82
C SER A 122 -0.87 1.02 -30.99
N VAL A 123 -1.22 1.36 -29.76
CA VAL A 123 -2.08 0.52 -28.94
C VAL A 123 -3.51 0.56 -29.49
N ALA A 124 -4.17 -0.60 -29.50
CA ALA A 124 -5.50 -0.75 -30.03
C ALA A 124 -6.24 -1.93 -29.37
N MET A 125 -7.55 -1.78 -29.15
CA MET A 125 -8.40 -2.84 -28.59
C MET A 125 -9.43 -3.33 -29.60
N ARG A 126 -9.89 -4.57 -29.44
CA ARG A 126 -11.04 -5.08 -30.21
C ARG A 126 -12.32 -4.33 -29.85
N VAL A 127 -13.20 -4.17 -30.83
CA VAL A 127 -14.54 -3.62 -30.61
C VAL A 127 -15.45 -4.74 -30.14
N ALA A 128 -16.02 -4.59 -28.94
CA ALA A 128 -16.88 -5.60 -28.33
C ALA A 128 -18.37 -5.41 -28.68
N ASP A 129 -18.79 -4.17 -28.90
CA ASP A 129 -20.19 -3.85 -29.18
C ASP A 129 -20.55 -4.05 -30.65
N THR A 130 -21.85 -4.21 -30.93
CA THR A 130 -22.35 -4.17 -32.31
C THR A 130 -22.28 -2.73 -32.78
N LEU A 131 -21.62 -2.49 -33.91
CA LEU A 131 -21.57 -1.18 -34.54
C LEU A 131 -22.53 -1.12 -35.71
N ILE A 132 -23.19 0.02 -35.86
CA ILE A 132 -23.94 0.36 -37.06
C ILE A 132 -23.35 1.62 -37.69
N ASP A 133 -23.42 1.72 -39.00
CA ASP A 133 -23.27 2.98 -39.71
C ASP A 133 -24.51 3.83 -39.42
N ALA A 134 -24.31 5.03 -38.87
CA ALA A 134 -25.42 5.84 -38.35
C ALA A 134 -26.33 6.39 -39.44
N GLU A 135 -25.84 6.52 -40.68
CA GLU A 135 -26.58 7.09 -41.80
C GLU A 135 -27.41 6.01 -42.52
N SER A 136 -26.80 4.86 -42.79
CA SER A 136 -27.44 3.74 -43.49
C SER A 136 -28.14 2.74 -42.58
N GLY A 137 -27.82 2.72 -41.28
CA GLY A 137 -28.29 1.71 -40.32
C GLY A 137 -27.66 0.34 -40.51
N ALA A 138 -26.70 0.19 -41.44
CA ALA A 138 -26.07 -1.09 -41.74
C ALA A 138 -25.12 -1.51 -40.61
N VAL A 139 -25.17 -2.79 -40.23
CA VAL A 139 -24.22 -3.36 -39.26
C VAL A 139 -22.82 -3.37 -39.86
N VAL A 140 -21.83 -2.87 -39.12
CA VAL A 140 -20.43 -2.85 -39.52
C VAL A 140 -19.72 -4.12 -39.05
N GLU A 141 -18.88 -4.70 -39.92
CA GLU A 141 -18.06 -5.90 -39.62
C GLU A 141 -16.98 -5.57 -38.57
N ARG A 142 -17.35 -5.64 -37.28
CA ARG A 142 -16.51 -5.23 -36.15
C ARG A 142 -15.25 -6.06 -35.95
N GLU A 143 -15.21 -7.29 -36.45
CA GLU A 143 -14.08 -8.22 -36.31
C GLU A 143 -12.79 -7.66 -36.95
N ARG A 144 -12.95 -6.84 -38.00
CA ARG A 144 -11.85 -6.14 -38.68
C ARG A 144 -11.53 -4.78 -38.09
N LEU A 145 -12.35 -4.29 -37.15
CA LEU A 145 -12.19 -2.99 -36.54
C LEU A 145 -11.39 -3.06 -35.25
N ARG A 146 -10.71 -1.95 -34.95
CA ARG A 146 -9.98 -1.77 -33.71
C ARG A 146 -10.21 -0.36 -33.21
N ALA A 147 -10.49 -0.22 -31.92
CA ALA A 147 -10.54 1.08 -31.26
C ALA A 147 -9.11 1.48 -30.87
N VAL A 148 -8.62 2.55 -31.50
CA VAL A 148 -7.26 3.05 -31.29
C VAL A 148 -7.14 3.75 -29.94
N GLN A 149 -6.04 3.49 -29.25
CA GLN A 149 -5.72 4.05 -27.94
C GLN A 149 -4.32 4.70 -27.96
N THR A 150 -4.03 5.50 -26.94
CA THR A 150 -2.67 5.92 -26.60
C THR A 150 -2.18 5.09 -25.40
N PRO A 151 -0.89 4.73 -25.33
CA PRO A 151 0.24 5.34 -26.04
C PRO A 151 0.43 4.89 -27.48
N GLN A 152 1.09 5.74 -28.26
CA GLN A 152 1.56 5.44 -29.61
C GLN A 152 3.05 5.75 -29.70
N ALA A 153 3.85 4.85 -30.27
CA ALA A 153 5.31 4.99 -30.28
C ALA A 153 5.85 5.00 -31.71
N PHE A 154 6.85 5.84 -31.96
CA PHE A 154 7.37 6.08 -33.30
C PHE A 154 8.87 6.32 -33.26
N LEU A 155 9.56 5.97 -34.35
CA LEU A 155 10.80 6.65 -34.66
C LEU A 155 10.50 8.14 -34.85
N ARG A 156 11.24 9.00 -34.16
CA ARG A 156 11.04 10.46 -34.19
C ARG A 156 11.02 11.00 -35.62
N THR A 157 11.92 10.51 -36.48
CA THR A 157 11.99 10.92 -37.88
C THR A 157 10.74 10.55 -38.68
N VAL A 158 10.10 9.43 -38.37
CA VAL A 158 8.85 9.01 -39.01
C VAL A 158 7.71 9.95 -38.61
N LEU A 159 7.57 10.24 -37.32
CA LEU A 159 6.50 11.11 -36.83
C LEU A 159 6.68 12.57 -37.29
N LEU A 160 7.92 13.08 -37.30
CA LEU A 160 8.22 14.41 -37.86
C LEU A 160 7.85 14.51 -39.34
N ALA A 161 8.21 13.50 -40.14
CA ALA A 161 7.86 13.48 -41.56
C ALA A 161 6.34 13.43 -41.78
N ALA A 162 5.61 12.68 -40.95
CA ALA A 162 4.15 12.60 -41.01
C ALA A 162 3.48 13.95 -40.67
N HIS A 163 3.93 14.64 -39.63
CA HIS A 163 3.44 15.99 -39.32
C HIS A 163 3.77 17.00 -40.42
N ALA A 164 4.98 16.97 -40.97
CA ALA A 164 5.37 17.89 -42.04
C ALA A 164 4.57 17.65 -43.33
N ALA A 165 4.23 16.39 -43.65
CA ALA A 165 3.35 16.07 -44.77
C ALA A 165 1.93 16.58 -44.51
N ALA A 166 1.38 16.31 -43.34
CA ALA A 166 0.03 16.75 -42.96
C ALA A 166 -0.11 18.29 -42.98
N GLU A 167 0.93 19.01 -42.55
CA GLU A 167 0.97 20.49 -42.61
C GLU A 167 0.97 21.00 -44.06
N ARG A 168 1.74 20.38 -44.96
CA ARG A 168 1.75 20.74 -46.39
C ARG A 168 0.41 20.45 -47.07
N ASP A 169 -0.23 19.35 -46.71
CA ASP A 169 -1.43 18.85 -47.38
C ASP A 169 -2.73 19.38 -46.73
N GLY A 170 -2.62 20.18 -45.66
CA GLY A 170 -3.77 20.66 -44.88
C GLY A 170 -4.58 19.52 -44.24
N ALA A 171 -3.95 18.38 -43.98
CA ALA A 171 -4.61 17.17 -43.51
C ALA A 171 -4.65 17.10 -41.98
N GLU A 172 -5.80 16.65 -41.45
CA GLU A 172 -5.97 16.36 -40.03
C GLU A 172 -6.18 14.85 -39.80
N ALA A 173 -5.69 14.37 -38.66
CA ALA A 173 -6.01 13.04 -38.15
C ALA A 173 -6.44 13.11 -36.69
N THR A 174 -7.27 12.14 -36.30
CA THR A 174 -7.77 12.01 -34.92
C THR A 174 -6.71 11.46 -33.96
N ASP A 175 -5.64 10.86 -34.49
CA ASP A 175 -4.50 10.30 -33.77
C ASP A 175 -3.19 10.39 -34.59
N ASP A 176 -2.04 10.21 -33.93
CA ASP A 176 -0.72 10.40 -34.55
C ASP A 176 -0.35 9.22 -35.47
N ALA A 177 -0.79 8.01 -35.13
CA ALA A 177 -0.68 6.86 -36.03
C ALA A 177 -1.53 7.03 -37.30
N GLY A 178 -2.65 7.76 -37.25
CA GLY A 178 -3.42 8.15 -38.42
C GLY A 178 -2.60 8.98 -39.42
N LEU A 179 -1.80 9.93 -38.94
CA LEU A 179 -0.89 10.71 -39.78
C LEU A 179 0.17 9.81 -40.45
N VAL A 180 0.75 8.89 -39.69
CA VAL A 180 1.75 7.95 -40.23
C VAL A 180 1.13 7.02 -41.28
N ARG A 181 -0.09 6.51 -41.06
CA ARG A 181 -0.82 5.70 -42.05
C ARG A 181 -1.10 6.48 -43.34
N ARG A 182 -1.51 7.75 -43.24
CA ARG A 182 -1.72 8.64 -44.40
C ARG A 182 -0.45 8.85 -45.22
N SER A 183 0.72 8.84 -44.59
CA SER A 183 2.02 8.88 -45.29
C SER A 183 2.41 7.59 -46.02
N GLY A 184 1.51 6.59 -46.07
CA GLY A 184 1.74 5.29 -46.72
C GLY A 184 2.55 4.30 -45.88
N ARG A 185 2.86 4.63 -44.63
CA ARG A 185 3.64 3.77 -43.72
C ARG A 185 2.71 2.86 -42.92
N ARG A 186 3.16 1.62 -42.68
CA ARG A 186 2.47 0.69 -41.78
C ARG A 186 2.69 1.12 -40.33
N VAL A 187 1.65 0.96 -39.52
CA VAL A 187 1.71 1.12 -38.06
C VAL A 187 1.38 -0.22 -37.44
N ALA A 188 2.30 -0.79 -36.66
CA ALA A 188 2.07 -2.02 -35.93
C ALA A 188 0.99 -1.81 -34.87
N LEU A 189 0.12 -2.80 -34.68
CA LEU A 189 -0.89 -2.77 -33.62
C LEU A 189 -0.37 -3.57 -32.42
N VAL A 190 -0.48 -2.96 -31.24
CA VAL A 190 -0.20 -3.59 -29.95
C VAL A 190 -1.51 -3.72 -29.21
N GLU A 191 -1.74 -4.88 -28.59
CA GLU A 191 -2.97 -5.15 -27.85
C GLU A 191 -3.12 -4.14 -26.70
N GLY A 192 -4.27 -3.46 -26.68
CA GLY A 192 -4.66 -2.54 -25.61
C GLY A 192 -5.62 -3.18 -24.61
N GLY A 193 -6.28 -2.34 -23.81
CA GLY A 193 -7.21 -2.82 -22.79
C GLY A 193 -8.27 -1.79 -22.45
N ALA A 194 -9.38 -2.25 -21.87
CA ALA A 194 -10.50 -1.40 -21.48
C ALA A 194 -10.08 -0.35 -20.43
N HIS A 195 -9.09 -0.65 -19.59
CA HIS A 195 -8.55 0.27 -18.57
C HIS A 195 -7.86 1.50 -19.17
N LEU A 196 -7.44 1.45 -20.44
CA LEU A 196 -6.85 2.59 -21.14
C LEU A 196 -7.90 3.53 -21.71
N PHE A 197 -9.15 3.50 -21.23
CA PHE A 197 -10.21 4.41 -21.69
C PHE A 197 -9.82 5.88 -21.49
N LYS A 198 -10.34 6.74 -22.37
CA LYS A 198 -10.08 8.17 -22.33
C LYS A 198 -11.20 8.84 -21.55
N ILE A 199 -10.87 9.45 -20.42
CA ILE A 199 -11.82 10.27 -19.67
C ILE A 199 -12.25 11.41 -20.59
N THR A 200 -13.51 11.50 -20.97
CA THR A 200 -14.03 12.46 -21.95
C THR A 200 -15.23 13.24 -21.43
N ASP A 201 -16.07 12.59 -20.64
CA ASP A 201 -17.24 13.16 -19.98
C ASP A 201 -17.27 12.87 -18.46
N PRO A 202 -18.26 13.37 -17.71
CA PRO A 202 -18.37 13.11 -16.27
C PRO A 202 -18.55 11.63 -15.91
N THR A 203 -19.22 10.83 -16.72
CA THR A 203 -19.43 9.39 -16.45
C THR A 203 -18.11 8.62 -16.56
N ASP A 204 -17.27 8.98 -17.53
CA ASP A 204 -15.91 8.43 -17.59
C ASP A 204 -15.09 8.78 -16.34
N LEU A 205 -15.29 9.97 -15.76
CA LEU A 205 -14.59 10.39 -14.56
C LEU A 205 -15.06 9.59 -13.32
N GLU A 206 -16.35 9.27 -13.22
CA GLU A 206 -16.87 8.38 -12.18
C GLU A 206 -16.29 6.97 -12.33
N LEU A 207 -16.27 6.43 -13.55
CA LEU A 207 -15.63 5.15 -13.84
C LEU A 207 -14.14 5.20 -13.48
N ALA A 208 -13.45 6.30 -13.79
CA ALA A 208 -12.06 6.50 -13.42
C ALA A 208 -11.89 6.56 -11.90
N ARG A 209 -12.78 7.17 -11.13
CA ARG A 209 -12.71 7.17 -9.66
C ARG A 209 -12.88 5.76 -9.09
N ALA A 210 -13.85 5.00 -9.60
CA ALA A 210 -14.05 3.62 -9.20
C ALA A 210 -12.86 2.72 -9.59
N TYR A 211 -12.31 2.93 -10.79
CA TYR A 211 -11.12 2.23 -11.24
C TYR A 211 -9.90 2.67 -10.42
N ALA A 212 -9.71 3.94 -10.10
CA ALA A 212 -8.63 4.44 -9.25
C ALA A 212 -8.72 3.85 -7.84
N ALA A 213 -9.89 3.81 -7.21
CA ALA A 213 -10.06 3.22 -5.88
C ALA A 213 -9.77 1.71 -5.86
N SER A 214 -10.15 0.98 -6.91
CA SER A 214 -9.82 -0.44 -7.05
C SER A 214 -8.38 -0.68 -7.54
N SER A 215 -7.80 0.29 -8.25
CA SER A 215 -6.48 0.22 -8.84
C SER A 215 -5.39 0.89 -8.03
N THR A 216 -5.61 1.72 -7.02
CA THR A 216 -4.60 2.05 -6.00
C THR A 216 -4.34 0.83 -5.14
N ALA A 217 -5.41 0.08 -4.83
CA ALA A 217 -5.30 -1.29 -4.34
C ALA A 217 -4.61 -2.23 -5.35
N ALA A 218 -4.53 -1.90 -6.66
CA ALA A 218 -3.84 -2.65 -7.74
C ALA A 218 -2.55 -1.99 -8.32
N ALA A 219 -2.16 -0.81 -7.85
CA ALA A 219 -0.99 -0.02 -8.27
C ALA A 219 0.07 -0.12 -7.17
N ALA A 220 -0.38 -0.29 -5.93
CA ALA A 220 0.34 -1.09 -4.94
C ALA A 220 0.66 -2.51 -5.44
N ARG A 221 0.00 -2.99 -6.51
CA ARG A 221 0.31 -4.25 -7.23
C ARG A 221 1.07 -4.05 -8.57
N ARG A 222 1.50 -2.84 -8.93
CA ARG A 222 2.20 -2.56 -10.21
C ARG A 222 3.42 -1.65 -10.09
N ALA A 223 3.56 -0.86 -9.03
CA ALA A 223 4.79 -0.14 -8.72
C ALA A 223 5.89 -1.17 -8.41
N GLY A 224 6.80 -1.37 -9.36
CA GLY A 224 7.91 -2.28 -9.25
C GLY A 224 8.69 -2.06 -7.95
N ALA A 225 9.21 -3.17 -7.44
CA ALA A 225 10.10 -3.22 -6.28
C ALA A 225 11.10 -2.05 -6.30
N PRO A 226 11.36 -1.41 -5.15
CA PRO A 226 12.29 -0.29 -5.06
C PRO A 226 13.62 -0.68 -5.69
N THR A 227 14.18 0.23 -6.49
CA THR A 227 15.41 0.06 -7.29
C THR A 227 16.67 -0.15 -6.46
N ASP A 228 16.59 -0.03 -5.13
CA ASP A 228 17.65 -0.42 -4.18
C ASP A 228 17.50 -1.86 -3.64
N GLY A 229 16.45 -2.60 -4.01
CA GLY A 229 16.23 -3.99 -3.59
C GLY A 229 15.91 -4.20 -2.11
N VAL A 230 15.70 -3.12 -1.35
CA VAL A 230 15.45 -3.13 0.10
C VAL A 230 14.04 -2.61 0.40
N LEU A 231 13.21 -3.47 0.99
CA LEU A 231 11.86 -3.20 1.48
C LEU A 231 11.91 -2.89 2.98
N ARG A 232 11.16 -1.88 3.44
CA ARG A 232 11.12 -1.48 4.85
C ARG A 232 9.69 -1.31 5.34
N ALA A 233 9.43 -1.71 6.58
CA ALA A 233 8.14 -1.51 7.24
C ALA A 233 8.29 -1.26 8.74
N ARG A 234 7.36 -0.45 9.27
CA ARG A 234 7.05 -0.41 10.72
C ARG A 234 6.11 -1.55 11.08
N ALA A 235 6.35 -2.15 12.23
CA ALA A 235 5.46 -3.12 12.87
C ALA A 235 5.07 -2.58 14.26
N PRO A 236 3.98 -1.80 14.39
CA PRO A 236 3.59 -1.20 15.66
C PRO A 236 3.18 -2.24 16.69
N ALA A 237 3.35 -1.90 17.95
CA ALA A 237 2.71 -2.58 19.06
C ALA A 237 1.20 -2.33 19.05
N LYS A 238 0.48 -3.11 19.84
CA LYS A 238 -0.91 -2.85 20.21
C LYS A 238 -1.09 -2.81 21.72
N LEU A 239 -2.20 -2.20 22.11
CA LEU A 239 -2.74 -2.26 23.46
C LEU A 239 -4.13 -2.90 23.41
N ASN A 240 -4.43 -3.80 24.35
CA ASN A 240 -5.81 -4.20 24.62
C ASN A 240 -6.40 -3.28 25.69
N LEU A 241 -7.35 -2.45 25.28
CA LEU A 241 -8.20 -1.67 26.18
C LEU A 241 -9.35 -2.58 26.64
N GLY A 242 -8.97 -3.52 27.51
CA GLY A 242 -9.80 -4.61 27.99
C GLY A 242 -9.79 -5.86 27.13
N LEU A 243 -10.08 -6.99 27.78
CA LEU A 243 -10.19 -8.31 27.17
C LEU A 243 -11.14 -9.16 28.01
N ARG A 244 -12.28 -9.53 27.42
CA ARG A 244 -13.27 -10.42 27.99
C ARG A 244 -13.22 -11.79 27.32
N ILE A 245 -13.29 -12.85 28.11
CA ILE A 245 -13.48 -14.21 27.61
C ILE A 245 -14.98 -14.52 27.68
N VAL A 246 -15.57 -14.77 26.51
CA VAL A 246 -17.00 -15.06 26.36
C VAL A 246 -17.27 -16.54 26.64
N GLY A 247 -16.34 -17.42 26.28
CA GLY A 247 -16.45 -18.85 26.55
C GLY A 247 -15.45 -19.66 25.76
N ARG A 248 -15.47 -20.98 25.96
CA ARG A 248 -14.61 -21.90 25.21
C ARG A 248 -15.30 -22.37 23.93
N ARG A 249 -14.55 -22.41 22.84
CA ARG A 249 -15.00 -22.85 21.51
C ARG A 249 -14.71 -24.33 21.29
N SER A 250 -15.40 -24.93 20.33
CA SER A 250 -15.20 -26.33 19.92
C SER A 250 -13.86 -26.57 19.21
N ASP A 251 -13.25 -25.53 18.64
CA ASP A 251 -11.94 -25.56 17.99
C ASP A 251 -10.76 -25.47 18.97
N GLY A 252 -11.03 -25.47 20.28
CA GLY A 252 -10.02 -25.45 21.34
C GLY A 252 -9.55 -24.05 21.76
N PHE A 253 -9.97 -22.99 21.05
CA PHE A 253 -9.72 -21.60 21.45
C PHE A 253 -10.79 -21.06 22.39
N HIS A 254 -10.59 -19.85 22.89
CA HIS A 254 -11.60 -19.08 23.61
C HIS A 254 -12.21 -18.03 22.69
N GLU A 255 -13.53 -17.90 22.75
CA GLU A 255 -14.23 -16.74 22.21
C GLU A 255 -13.89 -15.55 23.11
N VAL A 256 -13.43 -14.45 22.51
CA VAL A 256 -13.01 -13.25 23.20
C VAL A 256 -13.69 -12.02 22.63
N GLU A 257 -13.68 -10.98 23.44
CA GLU A 257 -14.06 -9.65 23.03
C GLU A 257 -13.09 -8.64 23.61
N THR A 258 -12.50 -7.80 22.76
CA THR A 258 -11.46 -6.87 23.18
C THR A 258 -11.43 -5.64 22.28
N THR A 259 -11.10 -4.48 22.85
CA THR A 259 -10.79 -3.28 22.08
C THR A 259 -9.28 -3.23 21.87
N MET A 260 -8.82 -3.26 20.62
CA MET A 260 -7.41 -3.15 20.26
C MET A 260 -7.11 -1.79 19.65
N VAL A 261 -5.95 -1.23 20.02
CA VAL A 261 -5.42 0.02 19.47
C VAL A 261 -3.96 -0.16 19.08
N THR A 262 -3.57 0.31 17.88
CA THR A 262 -2.14 0.38 17.48
C THR A 262 -1.45 1.55 18.15
N LEU A 263 -0.17 1.37 18.48
CA LEU A 263 0.65 2.36 19.17
C LEU A 263 1.76 2.90 18.27
N ASP A 264 2.28 4.08 18.62
CA ASP A 264 3.45 4.69 17.98
C ASP A 264 4.77 3.92 18.26
N LEU A 265 4.83 3.11 19.31
CA LEU A 265 5.89 2.13 19.55
C LEU A 265 5.87 1.05 18.47
N HIS A 266 6.99 0.80 17.79
CA HIS A 266 7.06 -0.18 16.70
C HIS A 266 8.42 -0.86 16.57
N ASP A 267 8.39 -2.06 16.01
CA ASP A 267 9.57 -2.76 15.50
C ASP A 267 9.90 -2.29 14.06
N GLU A 268 11.14 -2.54 13.63
CA GLU A 268 11.60 -2.22 12.28
C GLU A 268 11.94 -3.50 11.52
N LEU A 269 11.26 -3.70 10.40
CA LEU A 269 11.52 -4.81 9.49
C LEU A 269 12.13 -4.29 8.19
N THR A 270 13.24 -4.90 7.80
CA THR A 270 13.85 -4.71 6.48
C THR A 270 13.91 -6.05 5.76
N LEU A 271 13.44 -6.14 4.52
CA LEU A 271 13.56 -7.32 3.67
C LEU A 271 14.32 -6.96 2.39
N ARG A 272 15.14 -7.86 1.86
CA ARG A 272 15.75 -7.74 0.54
C ARG A 272 15.74 -9.08 -0.16
N VAL A 273 15.86 -9.11 -1.47
CA VAL A 273 16.06 -10.37 -2.21
C VAL A 273 17.39 -11.01 -1.77
N ALA A 274 17.35 -12.29 -1.43
CA ALA A 274 18.52 -13.10 -1.13
C ALA A 274 18.95 -13.91 -2.35
N GLY A 275 20.22 -14.34 -2.36
CA GLY A 275 20.80 -15.08 -3.49
C GLY A 275 20.48 -16.58 -3.51
N ALA A 276 20.13 -17.19 -2.38
CA ALA A 276 19.91 -18.64 -2.28
C ALA A 276 18.75 -19.01 -1.34
N ASP A 277 18.90 -18.73 -0.03
CA ASP A 277 17.92 -19.13 0.98
C ASP A 277 17.36 -17.94 1.77
N ASP A 278 16.25 -18.17 2.46
CA ASP A 278 15.71 -17.21 3.42
C ASP A 278 16.60 -17.09 4.66
N VAL A 279 17.06 -15.87 4.90
CA VAL A 279 17.83 -15.53 6.09
C VAL A 279 17.05 -14.50 6.88
N LEU A 280 16.99 -14.64 8.19
CA LEU A 280 16.45 -13.62 9.08
C LEU A 280 17.49 -13.33 10.15
N GLU A 281 17.89 -12.08 10.26
CA GLU A 281 18.86 -11.60 11.24
C GLU A 281 18.14 -10.70 12.27
N SER A 282 18.51 -10.83 13.54
CA SER A 282 18.10 -9.87 14.57
C SER A 282 19.13 -8.74 14.67
N LEU A 283 18.64 -7.50 14.71
CA LEU A 283 19.46 -6.32 15.00
C LEU A 283 19.25 -5.90 16.45
N ARG A 284 20.35 -5.56 17.14
CA ARG A 284 20.29 -5.02 18.50
C ARG A 284 19.55 -3.69 18.52
N SER A 285 18.60 -3.58 19.44
CA SER A 285 17.82 -2.36 19.68
C SER A 285 18.67 -1.27 20.35
N GLY A 286 19.65 -1.67 21.15
CA GLY A 286 20.39 -0.77 22.03
C GLY A 286 19.72 -0.58 23.40
N ASP A 287 18.54 -1.16 23.61
CA ASP A 287 17.85 -1.21 24.91
C ASP A 287 18.15 -2.58 25.57
N PRO A 288 18.90 -2.62 26.69
CA PRO A 288 19.24 -3.87 27.37
C PRO A 288 18.03 -4.70 27.81
N ALA A 289 16.88 -4.06 28.08
CA ALA A 289 15.67 -4.77 28.47
C ALA A 289 15.00 -5.49 27.29
N ILE A 290 15.16 -4.96 26.07
CA ILE A 290 14.70 -5.61 24.83
C ILE A 290 15.70 -6.66 24.36
N ASP A 291 17.00 -6.35 24.41
CA ASP A 291 18.08 -7.21 23.92
C ASP A 291 18.42 -8.37 24.89
N ARG A 292 17.70 -8.50 26.01
CA ARG A 292 17.98 -9.46 27.10
C ARG A 292 17.91 -10.93 26.66
N ALA A 293 17.01 -11.26 25.74
CA ALA A 293 16.81 -12.62 25.25
C ALA A 293 17.01 -12.67 23.73
N PRO A 294 17.67 -13.73 23.20
CA PRO A 294 17.82 -13.87 21.77
C PRO A 294 16.46 -14.04 21.11
N LEU A 295 16.22 -13.31 20.03
CA LEU A 295 15.04 -13.49 19.19
C LEU A 295 15.09 -14.88 18.54
N PRO A 296 14.04 -15.72 18.63
CA PRO A 296 13.97 -16.95 17.86
C PRO A 296 13.91 -16.61 16.37
N LEU A 297 14.88 -17.10 15.59
CA LEU A 297 15.02 -16.81 14.15
C LEU A 297 14.73 -18.05 13.28
N GLY A 298 14.29 -19.15 13.89
CA GLY A 298 13.95 -20.40 13.21
C GLY A 298 12.57 -20.38 12.56
N PRO A 299 12.11 -21.51 11.99
CA PRO A 299 10.82 -21.63 11.29
C PRO A 299 9.60 -21.22 12.12
N GLU A 300 9.71 -21.22 13.44
CA GLU A 300 8.69 -20.76 14.38
C GLU A 300 8.47 -19.23 14.35
N ASN A 301 9.45 -18.46 13.88
CA ASN A 301 9.36 -17.01 13.80
C ASN A 301 8.23 -16.59 12.84
N LEU A 302 7.34 -15.70 13.31
CA LEU A 302 6.15 -15.33 12.55
C LEU A 302 6.45 -14.57 11.25
N VAL A 303 7.61 -13.91 11.12
CA VAL A 303 8.09 -13.35 9.83
C VAL A 303 8.35 -14.46 8.82
N ARG A 304 9.07 -15.52 9.21
CA ARG A 304 9.31 -16.67 8.33
C ARG A 304 8.01 -17.37 7.97
N ARG A 305 7.13 -17.60 8.96
CA ARG A 305 5.79 -18.18 8.71
C ARG A 305 4.95 -17.33 7.75
N ALA A 306 5.04 -16.00 7.85
CA ALA A 306 4.35 -15.09 6.93
C ALA A 306 4.90 -15.17 5.50
N ILE A 307 6.24 -15.21 5.34
CA ILE A 307 6.88 -15.42 4.03
C ILE A 307 6.43 -16.74 3.42
N ASP A 308 6.51 -17.82 4.18
CA ASP A 308 6.16 -19.16 3.70
C ASP A 308 4.67 -19.29 3.36
N ALA A 309 3.79 -18.73 4.21
CA ALA A 309 2.35 -18.77 3.97
C ALA A 309 1.95 -17.96 2.74
N TYR A 310 2.54 -16.76 2.56
CA TYR A 310 2.31 -15.95 1.37
C TYR A 310 2.80 -16.66 0.10
N ARG A 311 4.01 -17.25 0.14
CA ARG A 311 4.58 -18.00 -0.98
C ARG A 311 3.73 -19.18 -1.41
N ARG A 312 3.30 -20.01 -0.46
CA ARG A 312 2.44 -21.16 -0.74
C ARG A 312 1.16 -20.70 -1.44
N ALA A 313 0.44 -19.75 -0.84
CA ALA A 313 -0.78 -19.23 -1.41
C ALA A 313 -0.55 -18.60 -2.80
N ALA A 314 0.53 -17.83 -2.99
CA ALA A 314 0.88 -17.23 -4.28
C ALA A 314 1.13 -18.28 -5.37
N SER A 315 1.81 -19.37 -5.02
CA SER A 315 2.11 -20.47 -5.96
C SER A 315 0.89 -21.29 -6.36
N GLU A 316 -0.14 -21.34 -5.52
CA GLU A 316 -1.39 -22.07 -5.78
C GLU A 316 -2.35 -21.27 -6.67
N THR A 317 -2.33 -19.93 -6.57
CA THR A 317 -3.35 -19.07 -7.21
C THR A 317 -2.81 -18.15 -8.30
N SER A 318 -1.50 -18.09 -8.53
CA SER A 318 -0.88 -17.14 -9.47
C SER A 318 0.43 -17.65 -10.07
N THR A 319 0.91 -16.97 -11.11
CA THR A 319 2.26 -17.20 -11.68
C THR A 319 3.36 -16.41 -10.95
N ILE A 320 3.00 -15.67 -9.88
CA ILE A 320 3.94 -14.84 -9.15
C ILE A 320 4.78 -15.71 -8.22
N SER A 321 6.10 -15.61 -8.38
CA SER A 321 7.07 -16.28 -7.51
C SER A 321 7.76 -15.24 -6.63
N VAL A 322 7.70 -15.44 -5.31
CA VAL A 322 8.47 -14.64 -4.34
C VAL A 322 9.84 -15.28 -4.18
N PRO A 323 10.94 -14.60 -4.53
CA PRO A 323 12.28 -15.14 -4.40
C PRO A 323 12.65 -15.31 -2.92
N PRO A 324 13.75 -16.03 -2.61
CA PRO A 324 14.36 -16.04 -1.29
C PRO A 324 14.61 -14.61 -0.76
N LEU A 325 14.44 -14.40 0.54
CA LEU A 325 14.52 -13.09 1.19
C LEU A 325 15.51 -13.08 2.35
N ALA A 326 16.34 -12.04 2.41
CA ALA A 326 17.14 -11.73 3.59
C ALA A 326 16.44 -10.62 4.39
N GLY A 327 15.97 -10.98 5.57
CA GLY A 327 15.32 -10.11 6.53
C GLY A 327 16.27 -9.64 7.63
N ARG A 328 16.05 -8.41 8.09
CA ARG A 328 16.63 -7.84 9.31
C ARG A 328 15.50 -7.30 10.16
N LEU A 329 15.43 -7.74 11.40
CA LEU A 329 14.40 -7.36 12.35
C LEU A 329 15.05 -6.71 13.58
N ARG A 330 14.78 -5.41 13.78
CA ARG A 330 15.14 -4.68 15.00
C ARG A 330 13.89 -4.60 15.87
N LYS A 331 13.98 -5.18 17.07
CA LYS A 331 12.86 -5.16 18.02
C LYS A 331 12.95 -3.91 18.90
N HIS A 332 11.82 -3.27 19.16
CA HIS A 332 11.63 -2.31 20.24
C HIS A 332 10.47 -2.71 21.15
N VAL A 333 9.61 -3.62 20.67
CA VAL A 333 8.53 -4.21 21.44
C VAL A 333 9.06 -5.42 22.22
N PRO A 334 8.89 -5.48 23.56
CA PRO A 334 9.31 -6.63 24.36
C PRO A 334 8.68 -7.95 23.85
N LEU A 335 9.44 -9.05 23.93
CA LEU A 335 8.96 -10.38 23.55
C LEU A 335 7.95 -10.92 24.57
N ALA A 336 6.98 -11.72 24.10
CA ALA A 336 5.98 -12.40 24.94
C ALA A 336 5.32 -11.47 25.99
N SER A 337 4.91 -10.29 25.54
CA SER A 337 4.62 -9.13 26.39
C SER A 337 3.17 -8.66 26.34
N GLY A 338 2.32 -9.31 25.54
CA GLY A 338 0.93 -8.91 25.34
C GLY A 338 0.76 -7.75 24.35
N LEU A 339 1.85 -7.20 23.81
CA LEU A 339 1.84 -6.05 22.89
C LEU A 339 1.77 -6.41 21.40
N GLY A 340 1.65 -7.69 21.06
CA GLY A 340 1.44 -8.14 19.68
C GLY A 340 2.62 -7.98 18.72
N GLY A 341 3.84 -7.69 19.21
CA GLY A 341 5.00 -7.39 18.35
C GLY A 341 5.28 -8.44 17.27
N GLY A 342 5.29 -9.73 17.61
CA GLY A 342 5.49 -10.80 16.62
C GLY A 342 4.37 -10.89 15.57
N SER A 343 3.11 -10.66 15.98
CA SER A 343 1.98 -10.62 15.06
C SER A 343 2.05 -9.42 14.12
N SER A 344 2.52 -8.28 14.64
CA SER A 344 2.77 -7.07 13.87
C SER A 344 3.90 -7.26 12.86
N ASP A 345 5.00 -7.91 13.24
CA ASP A 345 6.09 -8.27 12.32
C ASP A 345 5.58 -9.13 11.15
N ALA A 346 4.73 -10.12 11.46
CA ALA A 346 4.12 -10.98 10.46
C ALA A 346 3.19 -10.21 9.51
N ALA A 347 2.34 -9.33 10.05
CA ALA A 347 1.46 -8.49 9.24
C ALA A 347 2.27 -7.50 8.38
N ALA A 348 3.31 -6.88 8.93
CA ALA A 348 4.22 -6.01 8.20
C ALA A 348 4.91 -6.78 7.04
N THR A 349 5.32 -8.02 7.29
CA THR A 349 5.85 -8.93 6.28
C THR A 349 4.82 -9.18 5.18
N LEU A 350 3.60 -9.61 5.53
CA LEU A 350 2.53 -9.85 4.54
C LEU A 350 2.23 -8.61 3.69
N ARG A 351 2.19 -7.42 4.30
CA ARG A 351 1.99 -6.17 3.55
C ARG A 351 3.15 -5.87 2.60
N LEU A 352 4.40 -6.07 3.03
CA LEU A 352 5.56 -5.91 2.14
C LEU A 352 5.49 -6.88 0.97
N LEU A 353 5.21 -8.16 1.22
CA LEU A 353 5.09 -9.18 0.18
C LEU A 353 3.94 -8.87 -0.77
N ALA A 354 2.77 -8.51 -0.25
CA ALA A 354 1.61 -8.17 -1.06
C ALA A 354 1.82 -6.94 -1.94
N ARG A 355 2.60 -5.97 -1.46
CA ARG A 355 2.99 -4.79 -2.23
C ARG A 355 4.04 -5.11 -3.29
N THR A 356 5.01 -5.98 -2.97
CA THR A 356 6.14 -6.25 -3.88
C THR A 356 5.86 -7.37 -4.89
N TRP A 357 5.13 -8.42 -4.48
CA TRP A 357 4.79 -9.60 -5.27
C TRP A 357 3.29 -9.89 -5.22
N PRO A 358 2.47 -9.06 -5.87
CA PRO A 358 1.03 -9.01 -5.66
C PRO A 358 0.26 -10.17 -6.30
N ALA A 359 0.17 -11.30 -5.60
CA ALA A 359 -0.50 -12.51 -6.05
C ALA A 359 -2.04 -12.50 -5.97
N GLY A 360 -2.67 -11.34 -5.68
CA GLY A 360 -4.13 -11.21 -5.58
C GLY A 360 -4.76 -11.99 -4.42
N LEU A 361 -3.97 -12.25 -3.37
CA LEU A 361 -4.35 -13.10 -2.24
C LEU A 361 -5.25 -12.40 -1.23
N ASP A 362 -6.12 -13.18 -0.58
CA ASP A 362 -6.80 -12.78 0.64
C ASP A 362 -5.82 -12.81 1.84
N LEU A 363 -5.27 -11.64 2.16
CA LEU A 363 -4.34 -11.50 3.28
C LEU A 363 -4.99 -11.76 4.64
N HIS A 364 -6.29 -11.52 4.79
CA HIS A 364 -6.97 -11.71 6.07
C HIS A 364 -7.01 -13.18 6.44
N THR A 365 -7.34 -14.06 5.48
CA THR A 365 -7.28 -15.52 5.65
C THR A 365 -5.87 -16.00 5.99
N ILE A 366 -4.84 -15.53 5.26
CA ILE A 366 -3.44 -15.89 5.52
C ILE A 366 -3.01 -15.43 6.92
N ALA A 367 -3.30 -14.19 7.29
CA ALA A 367 -2.99 -13.62 8.59
C ALA A 367 -3.65 -14.40 9.72
N SER A 368 -4.95 -14.72 9.57
CA SER A 368 -5.73 -15.49 10.54
C SER A 368 -5.17 -16.90 10.77
N ALA A 369 -4.53 -17.51 9.76
CA ALA A 369 -3.85 -18.80 9.90
C ALA A 369 -2.50 -18.71 10.64
N ILE A 370 -1.84 -17.54 10.60
CA ILE A 370 -0.55 -17.32 11.28
C ILE A 370 -0.77 -17.08 12.77
N GLY A 371 -1.73 -16.22 13.14
CA GLY A 371 -2.08 -15.94 14.52
C GLY A 371 -3.29 -14.99 14.67
N SER A 372 -3.96 -15.04 15.83
CA SER A 372 -5.21 -14.30 16.06
C SER A 372 -5.09 -12.79 15.93
N ASP A 373 -3.96 -12.21 16.35
CA ASP A 373 -3.74 -10.75 16.31
C ASP A 373 -3.18 -10.27 14.95
N VAL A 374 -2.73 -11.17 14.07
CA VAL A 374 -2.10 -10.77 12.79
C VAL A 374 -3.08 -10.00 11.88
N PRO A 375 -4.37 -10.39 11.75
CA PRO A 375 -5.35 -9.63 10.99
C PRO A 375 -5.50 -8.18 11.45
N PHE A 376 -5.43 -7.93 12.77
CA PHE A 376 -5.56 -6.57 13.31
C PHE A 376 -4.49 -5.65 12.74
N PHE A 377 -3.24 -6.13 12.71
CA PHE A 377 -2.12 -5.36 12.22
C PHE A 377 -2.08 -5.18 10.70
N LEU A 378 -2.89 -5.88 9.90
CA LEU A 378 -2.96 -5.60 8.46
C LEU A 378 -3.47 -4.17 8.20
N ARG A 379 -4.44 -3.72 9.00
CA ARG A 379 -5.03 -2.37 8.92
C ARG A 379 -4.58 -1.44 10.04
N GLY A 380 -4.53 -1.94 11.29
CA GLY A 380 -4.28 -1.15 12.49
C GLY A 380 -5.37 -0.11 12.80
N GLY A 381 -5.01 0.88 13.62
CA GLY A 381 -5.93 1.85 14.20
C GLY A 381 -6.65 1.30 15.43
N TRP A 382 -7.92 1.66 15.55
CA TRP A 382 -8.81 1.20 16.62
C TRP A 382 -9.79 0.15 16.07
N ALA A 383 -9.95 -0.96 16.77
CA ALA A 383 -10.93 -1.98 16.39
C ALA A 383 -11.46 -2.73 17.61
N ARG A 384 -12.75 -3.09 17.56
CA ARG A 384 -13.31 -4.15 18.39
C ARG A 384 -12.99 -5.48 17.72
N ALA A 385 -12.42 -6.40 18.48
CA ALA A 385 -12.07 -7.73 18.01
C ALA A 385 -12.91 -8.79 18.72
N THR A 386 -13.47 -9.72 17.95
CA THR A 386 -14.28 -10.87 18.40
C THR A 386 -13.75 -12.18 17.80
N GLY A 387 -14.41 -13.32 18.04
CA GLY A 387 -13.89 -14.63 17.66
C GLY A 387 -12.79 -15.04 18.62
N ARG A 388 -11.64 -15.46 18.08
CA ARG A 388 -10.38 -15.57 18.83
C ARG A 388 -9.55 -14.28 18.80
N GLY A 389 -10.13 -13.18 18.30
CA GLY A 389 -9.48 -11.88 18.07
C GLY A 389 -9.30 -11.52 16.59
N GLU A 390 -9.69 -12.41 15.67
CA GLU A 390 -9.46 -12.28 14.22
C GLU A 390 -10.57 -11.53 13.47
N ARG A 391 -11.75 -11.41 14.08
CA ARG A 391 -12.92 -10.71 13.51
C ARG A 391 -12.91 -9.27 14.00
N LEU A 392 -12.80 -8.32 13.08
CA LEU A 392 -12.47 -6.93 13.41
C LEU A 392 -13.55 -5.99 12.92
N ASP A 393 -14.11 -5.21 13.85
CA ASP A 393 -14.99 -4.09 13.58
C ASP A 393 -14.22 -2.80 13.86
N PRO A 394 -13.85 -2.02 12.83
CA PRO A 394 -13.13 -0.75 13.02
C PRO A 394 -13.91 0.21 13.90
N LEU A 395 -13.19 0.96 14.73
CA LEU A 395 -13.73 2.01 15.59
C LEU A 395 -13.13 3.37 15.21
N ASP A 396 -13.84 4.44 15.55
CA ASP A 396 -13.31 5.79 15.39
C ASP A 396 -12.09 6.00 16.28
N GLN A 397 -11.08 6.68 15.72
CA GLN A 397 -9.86 6.98 16.44
C GLN A 397 -10.13 7.94 17.59
N GLN A 398 -9.54 7.64 18.74
CA GLN A 398 -9.59 8.47 19.94
C GLN A 398 -8.17 8.78 20.39
N ALA A 399 -7.94 9.95 20.97
CA ALA A 399 -6.64 10.29 21.52
C ALA A 399 -6.35 9.43 22.76
N LEU A 400 -5.22 8.74 22.76
CA LEU A 400 -4.76 7.92 23.88
C LEU A 400 -3.29 8.22 24.18
N THR A 401 -3.01 8.51 25.45
CA THR A 401 -1.65 8.50 26.00
C THR A 401 -1.58 7.44 27.11
N ALA A 402 -0.59 6.56 27.03
CA ALA A 402 -0.41 5.49 27.99
C ALA A 402 1.07 5.30 28.36
N VAL A 403 1.31 4.82 29.58
CA VAL A 403 2.62 4.37 30.03
C VAL A 403 2.63 2.86 30.06
N LEU A 404 3.40 2.24 29.17
CA LEU A 404 3.65 0.80 29.18
C LEU A 404 4.79 0.48 30.15
N VAL A 405 4.62 -0.57 30.95
CA VAL A 405 5.65 -1.06 31.85
C VAL A 405 5.72 -2.59 31.76
N ASN A 406 6.92 -3.13 31.64
CA ASN A 406 7.16 -4.57 31.59
C ASN A 406 8.29 -4.94 32.59
N PRO A 407 8.09 -5.94 33.47
CA PRO A 407 9.07 -6.28 34.50
C PRO A 407 10.22 -7.16 33.98
N GLY A 408 10.37 -7.29 32.67
CA GLY A 408 11.43 -8.06 32.01
C GLY A 408 11.16 -9.57 31.99
N VAL A 409 9.89 -9.98 32.09
CA VAL A 409 9.43 -11.38 32.01
C VAL A 409 8.48 -11.56 30.85
N GLY A 410 8.45 -12.76 30.26
CA GLY A 410 7.49 -13.13 29.22
C GLY A 410 6.37 -14.01 29.78
N VAL A 411 5.16 -13.86 29.24
CA VAL A 411 4.02 -14.75 29.51
C VAL A 411 3.52 -15.29 28.18
N SER A 412 3.48 -16.61 28.04
CA SER A 412 2.90 -17.23 26.85
C SER A 412 1.38 -17.06 26.86
N ALA A 413 0.78 -16.80 25.70
CA ALA A 413 -0.68 -16.68 25.61
C ALA A 413 -1.36 -17.99 26.05
N ALA A 414 -0.81 -19.14 25.65
CA ALA A 414 -1.33 -20.45 26.02
C ALA A 414 -1.43 -20.64 27.55
N ASP A 415 -0.39 -20.25 28.30
CA ASP A 415 -0.40 -20.35 29.76
C ASP A 415 -1.44 -19.41 30.38
N ALA A 416 -1.53 -18.16 29.90
CA ALA A 416 -2.52 -17.21 30.42
C ALA A 416 -3.96 -17.74 30.27
N TYR A 417 -4.33 -18.27 29.10
CA TYR A 417 -5.65 -18.87 28.87
C TYR A 417 -5.86 -20.17 29.66
N ALA A 418 -4.80 -20.98 29.85
CA ALA A 418 -4.86 -22.19 30.67
C ALA A 418 -5.10 -21.86 32.15
N TRP A 419 -4.40 -20.87 32.71
CA TRP A 419 -4.59 -20.41 34.08
C TRP A 419 -5.98 -19.81 34.31
N TRP A 420 -6.50 -19.06 33.33
CA TRP A 420 -7.88 -18.58 33.39
C TRP A 420 -8.87 -19.75 33.43
N SER A 421 -8.69 -20.74 32.54
CA SER A 421 -9.57 -21.91 32.47
C SER A 421 -9.52 -22.75 33.75
N ALA A 422 -8.34 -22.85 34.39
CA ALA A 422 -8.14 -23.58 35.64
C ALA A 422 -8.79 -22.88 36.85
N ALA A 423 -8.95 -21.56 36.81
CA ALA A 423 -9.58 -20.79 37.89
C ALA A 423 -11.13 -20.94 37.95
N GLY A 424 -11.72 -21.73 37.03
CA GLY A 424 -13.16 -21.91 36.87
C GLY A 424 -13.74 -20.94 35.84
N ASP A 425 -14.67 -21.43 35.01
CA ASP A 425 -15.32 -20.63 33.98
C ASP A 425 -16.08 -19.46 34.62
N ARG A 426 -15.50 -18.27 34.49
CA ARG A 426 -16.08 -16.99 34.89
C ARG A 426 -16.47 -16.19 33.65
N SER A 427 -16.86 -16.88 32.56
CA SER A 427 -17.49 -16.26 31.40
C SER A 427 -18.51 -15.23 31.89
N ALA A 428 -18.48 -14.03 31.32
CA ALA A 428 -19.44 -13.01 31.71
C ALA A 428 -20.87 -13.55 31.51
N ALA A 429 -21.56 -13.78 32.63
CA ALA A 429 -22.97 -14.19 32.64
C ALA A 429 -23.91 -13.02 32.27
N ASP A 430 -23.35 -11.85 31.98
CA ASP A 430 -24.11 -10.62 31.83
C ASP A 430 -24.17 -10.23 30.36
N GLY A 431 -25.37 -10.26 29.79
CA GLY A 431 -25.71 -9.77 28.45
C GLY A 431 -25.50 -8.27 28.23
N GLU A 432 -24.64 -7.63 29.03
CA GLU A 432 -24.23 -6.25 28.86
C GLU A 432 -23.26 -6.15 27.67
N PRO A 433 -23.57 -5.27 26.69
CA PRO A 433 -22.71 -5.07 25.54
C PRO A 433 -21.36 -4.49 25.99
N TRP A 434 -20.27 -5.01 25.44
CA TRP A 434 -18.95 -4.39 25.58
C TRP A 434 -18.99 -2.99 24.96
N ARG A 435 -18.94 -1.96 25.80
CA ARG A 435 -19.03 -0.55 25.41
C ARG A 435 -17.80 0.20 25.90
N GLY A 436 -17.02 0.76 24.97
CA GLY A 436 -15.96 1.73 25.28
C GLY A 436 -14.74 1.16 25.99
N PHE A 437 -14.24 1.90 27.00
CA PHE A 437 -13.03 1.64 27.79
C PHE A 437 -13.29 0.77 29.03
N ASP A 438 -13.84 -0.43 28.86
CA ASP A 438 -13.80 -1.41 29.95
C ASP A 438 -12.39 -2.00 30.02
N LEU A 439 -11.55 -1.53 30.94
CA LEU A 439 -10.16 -1.99 31.06
C LEU A 439 -10.03 -3.35 31.74
N ARG A 440 -11.15 -4.02 32.06
CA ARG A 440 -11.14 -5.39 32.56
C ARG A 440 -10.40 -6.31 31.60
N ASN A 441 -9.42 -7.04 32.13
CA ASN A 441 -8.75 -8.12 31.44
C ASN A 441 -8.95 -9.43 32.21
N ASP A 442 -9.75 -10.34 31.67
CA ASP A 442 -10.08 -11.61 32.31
C ASP A 442 -8.86 -12.50 32.56
N LEU A 443 -7.80 -12.36 31.78
CA LEU A 443 -6.56 -13.11 31.96
C LEU A 443 -5.73 -12.60 33.15
N GLU A 444 -5.91 -11.33 33.54
CA GLU A 444 -5.05 -10.65 34.52
C GLU A 444 -5.00 -11.36 35.89
N PRO A 445 -6.12 -11.78 36.52
CA PRO A 445 -6.06 -12.46 37.80
C PRO A 445 -5.29 -13.79 37.75
N GLY A 446 -5.46 -14.54 36.65
CA GLY A 446 -4.75 -15.81 36.43
C GLY A 446 -3.25 -15.59 36.26
N VAL A 447 -2.86 -14.60 35.44
CA VAL A 447 -1.46 -14.25 35.23
C VAL A 447 -0.82 -13.70 36.50
N ALA A 448 -1.47 -12.80 37.23
CA ALA A 448 -0.95 -12.23 38.47
C ALA A 448 -0.76 -13.30 39.58
N ALA A 449 -1.62 -14.32 39.62
CA ALA A 449 -1.48 -15.42 40.56
C ALA A 449 -0.26 -16.32 40.27
N HIS A 450 0.08 -16.52 38.99
CA HIS A 450 1.15 -17.42 38.57
C HIS A 450 2.49 -16.71 38.30
N VAL A 451 2.47 -15.40 38.08
CA VAL A 451 3.64 -14.58 37.73
C VAL A 451 3.77 -13.44 38.74
N PRO A 452 4.48 -13.66 39.87
CA PRO A 452 4.59 -12.68 40.95
C PRO A 452 5.10 -11.30 40.50
N ALA A 453 5.98 -11.24 39.51
CA ALA A 453 6.49 -9.99 38.95
C ALA A 453 5.39 -9.15 38.28
N VAL A 454 4.39 -9.78 37.65
CA VAL A 454 3.24 -9.07 37.06
C VAL A 454 2.32 -8.55 38.16
N ARG A 455 2.09 -9.32 39.23
CA ARG A 455 1.34 -8.87 40.40
C ARG A 455 2.00 -7.67 41.07
N GLU A 456 3.30 -7.75 41.34
CA GLU A 456 4.08 -6.66 41.93
C GLU A 456 4.03 -5.40 41.05
N LEU A 457 4.09 -5.56 39.73
CA LEU A 457 3.94 -4.45 38.79
C LEU A 457 2.55 -3.82 38.85
N LEU A 458 1.47 -4.61 38.84
CA LEU A 458 0.10 -4.11 38.93
C LEU A 458 -0.16 -3.40 40.26
N GLU A 459 0.28 -3.97 41.38
CA GLU A 459 0.18 -3.35 42.70
C GLU A 459 0.95 -2.02 42.75
N TRP A 460 2.18 -1.99 42.20
CA TRP A 460 2.97 -0.77 42.11
C TRP A 460 2.27 0.29 41.25
N LEU A 461 1.88 -0.04 40.02
CA LEU A 461 1.19 0.90 39.12
C LEU A 461 -0.07 1.46 39.76
N ARG A 462 -0.90 0.63 40.39
CA ARG A 462 -2.12 1.08 41.10
C ARG A 462 -1.82 2.03 42.25
N SER A 463 -0.65 1.93 42.88
CA SER A 463 -0.25 2.79 43.98
C SER A 463 0.33 4.14 43.54
N VAL A 464 0.81 4.26 42.29
CA VAL A 464 1.53 5.47 41.83
C VAL A 464 0.95 6.14 40.59
N ALA A 465 0.17 5.44 39.78
CA ALA A 465 -0.33 5.95 38.51
C ALA A 465 -1.53 6.90 38.74
N PRO A 466 -1.59 8.02 38.01
CA PRO A 466 -2.67 9.00 38.17
C PRO A 466 -3.99 8.59 37.49
N GLY A 467 -3.96 7.55 36.65
CA GLY A 467 -5.13 7.07 35.91
C GLY A 467 -5.28 5.56 35.99
N PRO A 468 -6.23 4.99 35.24
CA PRO A 468 -6.59 3.59 35.39
C PRO A 468 -5.48 2.66 34.85
N VAL A 469 -5.37 1.49 35.49
CA VAL A 469 -4.29 0.52 35.29
C VAL A 469 -4.86 -0.83 34.89
N ALA A 470 -4.26 -1.48 33.89
CA ALA A 470 -4.60 -2.84 33.49
C ALA A 470 -3.42 -3.57 32.83
N MET A 471 -3.55 -4.88 32.66
CA MET A 471 -2.65 -5.71 31.84
C MET A 471 -3.08 -5.69 30.36
N SER A 472 -2.11 -5.64 29.44
CA SER A 472 -2.39 -5.78 28.00
C SER A 472 -2.35 -7.24 27.56
N GLY A 473 -3.43 -7.72 26.92
CA GLY A 473 -3.50 -9.07 26.35
C GLY A 473 -3.20 -10.16 27.38
N SER A 474 -2.32 -11.10 27.05
CA SER A 474 -1.85 -12.14 27.99
C SER A 474 -0.74 -11.67 28.96
N GLY A 475 -0.32 -10.41 28.90
CA GLY A 475 0.83 -9.91 29.65
C GLY A 475 2.17 -10.35 29.04
N ALA A 476 3.31 -10.04 29.65
CA ALA A 476 3.47 -9.48 31.00
C ALA A 476 3.37 -7.94 31.10
N THR A 477 3.15 -7.21 30.00
CA THR A 477 3.12 -5.74 30.06
C THR A 477 1.83 -5.26 30.70
N CYS A 478 1.98 -4.35 31.66
CA CYS A 478 0.89 -3.59 32.26
C CYS A 478 0.99 -2.14 31.79
N TYR A 479 -0.12 -1.42 31.86
CA TYR A 479 -0.17 -0.03 31.44
C TYR A 479 -1.00 0.81 32.38
N ALA A 480 -0.72 2.11 32.38
CA ALA A 480 -1.56 3.14 32.95
C ALA A 480 -1.99 4.10 31.84
N ILE A 481 -3.28 4.46 31.78
CA ILE A 481 -3.75 5.55 30.92
C ILE A 481 -3.50 6.86 31.67
N VAL A 482 -2.84 7.82 31.02
CA VAL A 482 -2.43 9.08 31.67
C VAL A 482 -2.81 10.23 30.75
N ALA A 483 -3.52 11.23 31.28
CA ALA A 483 -3.97 12.38 30.49
C ALA A 483 -2.89 13.43 30.25
N ASP A 484 -1.90 13.52 31.14
CA ASP A 484 -0.84 14.52 31.11
C ASP A 484 0.51 13.89 30.71
N GLU A 485 1.14 14.43 29.66
CA GLU A 485 2.39 13.92 29.10
C GLU A 485 3.55 13.98 30.11
N ALA A 486 3.61 15.03 30.93
CA ALA A 486 4.66 15.18 31.93
C ALA A 486 4.52 14.13 33.05
N ALA A 487 3.29 13.87 33.50
CA ALA A 487 3.00 12.80 34.45
C ALA A 487 3.29 11.41 33.86
N ALA A 488 2.99 11.19 32.58
CA ALA A 488 3.31 9.95 31.87
C ALA A 488 4.82 9.71 31.85
N GLN A 489 5.60 10.73 31.49
CA GLN A 489 7.06 10.66 31.44
C GLN A 489 7.67 10.44 32.84
N ALA A 490 7.14 11.12 33.86
CA ALA A 490 7.58 10.93 35.25
C ALA A 490 7.31 9.50 35.75
N LEU A 491 6.15 8.92 35.42
CA LEU A 491 5.83 7.53 35.77
C LEU A 491 6.75 6.54 35.05
N ALA A 492 7.02 6.75 33.76
CA ALA A 492 7.92 5.91 32.97
C ALA A 492 9.38 6.01 33.47
N GLU A 493 9.83 7.18 33.91
CA GLU A 493 11.14 7.36 34.53
C GLU A 493 11.23 6.61 35.86
N ARG A 494 10.24 6.76 36.75
CA ARG A 494 10.20 6.05 38.04
C ARG A 494 10.22 4.53 37.87
N ALA A 495 9.50 3.99 36.88
CA ALA A 495 9.54 2.56 36.58
C ALA A 495 10.96 2.10 36.18
N ARG A 496 11.69 2.92 35.41
CA ARG A 496 13.06 2.64 34.98
C ARG A 496 14.07 2.80 36.13
N SER A 497 14.04 3.91 36.85
CA SER A 497 15.01 4.24 37.90
C SER A 497 14.83 3.42 39.17
N ASP A 498 13.59 3.29 39.65
CA ASP A 498 13.32 2.76 40.99
C ASP A 498 13.20 1.22 40.94
N ARG A 499 12.82 0.67 39.79
CA ARG A 499 12.47 -0.75 39.63
C ARG A 499 13.31 -1.47 38.58
N GLY A 500 14.01 -0.75 37.70
CA GLY A 500 14.75 -1.35 36.59
C GLY A 500 13.85 -2.00 35.53
N TRP A 501 12.57 -1.63 35.49
CA TRP A 501 11.61 -2.18 34.53
C TRP A 501 11.70 -1.46 33.19
N TRP A 502 11.39 -2.17 32.11
CA TRP A 502 11.23 -1.52 30.82
C TRP A 502 9.97 -0.66 30.87
N ALA A 503 10.06 0.60 30.48
CA ALA A 503 8.91 1.48 30.39
C ALA A 503 9.00 2.45 29.21
N ARG A 504 7.85 2.76 28.62
CA ARG A 504 7.69 3.72 27.52
C ARG A 504 6.38 4.47 27.62
N VAL A 505 6.42 5.77 27.38
CA VAL A 505 5.22 6.55 27.04
C VAL A 505 4.90 6.28 25.58
N VAL A 506 3.62 6.06 25.27
CA VAL A 506 3.13 5.73 23.93
C VAL A 506 1.83 6.45 23.66
N HIS A 507 1.56 6.63 22.37
CA HIS A 507 0.33 7.22 21.84
C HIS A 507 -0.39 6.26 20.91
N ASP A 508 -1.67 6.49 20.66
CA ASP A 508 -2.33 5.80 19.56
C ASP A 508 -1.72 6.20 18.20
N ALA A 509 -1.62 5.23 17.30
CA ALA A 509 -1.13 5.42 15.94
C ALA A 509 -2.25 5.14 14.93
N PRO A 510 -2.45 6.01 13.91
CA PRO A 510 -3.48 5.83 12.91
C PRO A 510 -3.15 4.67 11.93
N PRO A 511 -4.16 4.07 11.27
CA PRO A 511 -3.97 3.06 10.23
C PRO A 511 -2.99 3.48 9.12
N ASP A 512 -2.97 4.75 8.74
CA ASP A 512 -2.18 5.22 7.60
C ASP A 512 -0.66 5.19 7.86
N ASP A 513 -0.23 5.27 9.12
CA ASP A 513 1.20 5.20 9.48
C ASP A 513 1.80 3.82 9.15
N LEU A 514 0.95 2.80 9.04
CA LEU A 514 1.34 1.43 8.67
C LEU A 514 1.64 1.22 7.19
N SER A 515 1.17 2.15 6.36
CA SER A 515 1.32 2.10 4.90
C SER A 515 2.58 2.80 4.41
N ARG A 516 3.17 3.67 5.23
CA ARG A 516 4.31 4.51 4.85
C ARG A 516 5.61 3.70 4.85
N PRO A 517 6.32 3.61 3.71
CA PRO A 517 7.71 3.19 3.73
C PRO A 517 8.56 4.22 4.49
N TRP A 518 9.60 3.73 5.15
CA TRP A 518 10.60 4.54 5.85
C TRP A 518 11.51 5.29 4.89
#